data_AF-A0A919I4Q7-F1
#
_entry.id   AF-A0A919I4Q7-F1
#
_cell.length_a   1.000
_cell.length_b   1.000
_cell.length_c   1.000
_cell.angle_alpha   90.00
_cell.angle_beta   90.00
_cell.angle_gamma   90.00
#
_symmetry.space_group_name_H-M   'P 1'
#
loop_
_entity.id
_entity.type
_entity.pdbx_description
1 polymer ?
#
loop_
_entity_poly.entity_id
_entity_poly.type
_entity_poly.pdbx_seq_one_letter_code
_entity_poly.pdbx_strand_id
1 'polypeptide(L)'
;MKSYTEIKTFEDACKVERLNPKKVIPDFKVYPVNDRKAMIAHAKLVIIARALNRLANNGKTWKPDWNNEQWDKYYPWFWMNGGSSGFRFDDCDYWTSLSDVGSRLCFISREVATHAGNQFLNLYKAYFTL
;
A
#
# COMPACT_ATOMS: atom_id res chain seq x y z
N MET A 1 -0.80 13.15 -18.34
CA MET A 1 -1.02 12.90 -16.90
C MET A 1 -0.04 11.83 -16.47
N LYS A 2 0.63 11.96 -15.31
CA LYS A 2 1.57 10.92 -14.86
C LYS A 2 0.84 9.60 -14.61
N SER A 3 1.41 8.49 -15.07
CA SER A 3 0.86 7.15 -14.86
C SER A 3 1.18 6.65 -13.46
N TYR A 4 0.28 5.87 -12.85
CA TYR A 4 0.54 5.26 -11.54
C TYR A 4 1.79 4.35 -11.55
N THR A 5 2.11 3.77 -12.71
CA THR A 5 3.30 2.92 -12.90
C THR A 5 4.63 3.68 -12.80
N GLU A 6 4.60 5.02 -12.84
CA GLU A 6 5.78 5.86 -12.62
C GLU A 6 6.15 5.99 -11.14
N ILE A 7 5.25 5.65 -10.22
CA ILE A 7 5.55 5.64 -8.77
C ILE A 7 6.34 4.39 -8.46
N LYS A 8 7.67 4.54 -8.34
CA LYS A 8 8.61 3.46 -8.02
C LYS A 8 9.20 3.54 -6.62
N THR A 9 9.14 4.73 -6.02
CA THR A 9 9.72 5.02 -4.71
C THR A 9 8.71 5.71 -3.79
N PHE A 10 9.02 5.73 -2.49
CA PHE A 10 8.25 6.48 -1.51
C PHE A 10 8.29 7.99 -1.80
N GLU A 11 9.43 8.49 -2.26
CA GLU A 11 9.64 9.88 -2.65
C GLU A 11 8.75 10.28 -3.84
N ASP A 12 8.56 9.39 -4.80
CA ASP A 12 7.64 9.64 -5.93
C ASP A 12 6.19 9.77 -5.45
N ALA A 13 5.76 8.90 -4.53
CA ALA A 13 4.45 9.01 -3.90
C ALA A 13 4.31 10.32 -3.12
N CYS A 14 5.34 10.73 -2.39
CA CYS A 14 5.36 12.00 -1.68
C CYS A 14 5.24 13.20 -2.63
N LYS A 15 5.89 13.18 -3.81
CA LYS A 15 5.77 14.24 -4.81
C LYS A 15 4.32 14.37 -5.31
N VAL A 16 3.65 13.24 -5.59
CA VAL A 16 2.25 13.22 -6.02
C VAL A 16 1.33 13.82 -4.95
N GLU A 17 1.57 13.47 -3.69
CA GLU A 17 0.78 13.95 -2.56
C GLU A 17 1.22 15.32 -2.02
N ARG A 18 2.25 15.94 -2.63
CA ARG A 18 2.82 17.23 -2.21
C ARG A 18 3.32 17.23 -0.75
N LEU A 19 3.93 16.12 -0.34
CA LEU A 19 4.46 15.89 1.01
C LEU A 19 5.99 15.93 1.00
N ASN A 20 6.58 16.36 2.13
CA ASN A 20 8.03 16.30 2.31
C ASN A 20 8.43 14.90 2.84
N PRO A 21 9.13 14.05 2.05
CA PRO A 21 9.45 12.69 2.45
C PRO A 21 10.31 12.61 3.72
N LYS A 22 11.09 13.66 4.04
CA LYS A 22 11.93 13.72 5.25
C LYS A 22 11.17 14.08 6.52
N LYS A 23 9.96 14.63 6.40
CA LYS A 23 9.17 15.14 7.54
C LYS A 23 7.83 14.44 7.74
N VAL A 24 7.30 13.79 6.70
CA VAL A 24 5.94 13.21 6.72
C VAL A 24 5.85 11.93 7.55
N ILE A 25 6.96 11.20 7.70
CA ILE A 25 7.01 10.00 8.54
C ILE A 25 7.40 10.45 9.97
N PRO A 26 6.57 10.17 10.99
CA PRO A 26 6.88 10.53 12.36
C PRO A 26 8.04 9.69 12.91
N ASP A 27 8.65 10.18 13.99
CA ASP A 27 9.67 9.42 14.71
C ASP A 27 9.01 8.31 15.55
N PHE A 28 9.26 7.06 15.18
CA PHE A 28 8.73 5.89 15.88
C PHE A 28 9.62 5.41 17.03
N LYS A 29 10.60 6.19 17.51
CA LYS A 29 11.45 5.81 18.66
C LYS A 29 10.69 5.41 19.93
N VAL A 30 9.47 5.89 20.12
CA VAL A 30 8.61 5.51 21.26
C VAL A 30 8.16 4.04 21.20
N TYR A 31 8.21 3.40 20.03
CA TYR A 31 7.89 1.98 19.87
C TYR A 31 9.08 1.08 20.25
N PRO A 32 8.83 -0.18 20.66
CA PRO A 32 9.86 -1.20 20.81
C PRO A 32 10.69 -1.34 19.52
N VAL A 33 12.00 -1.57 19.65
CA VAL A 33 12.94 -1.59 18.51
C VAL A 33 12.48 -2.55 17.41
N ASN A 34 11.93 -3.70 17.79
CA ASN A 34 11.46 -4.74 16.86
C ASN A 34 10.25 -4.26 16.01
N ASP A 35 9.39 -3.39 16.55
CA ASP A 35 8.16 -2.97 15.87
C ASP A 35 8.35 -1.73 14.99
N ARG A 36 9.42 -0.94 15.22
CA ARG A 36 9.67 0.33 14.53
C ARG A 36 9.70 0.17 13.02
N LYS A 37 10.32 -0.92 12.53
CA LYS A 37 10.45 -1.19 11.10
C LYS A 37 9.08 -1.38 10.45
N ALA A 38 8.18 -2.12 11.10
CA ALA A 38 6.82 -2.34 10.62
C ALA A 38 6.01 -1.04 10.60
N MET A 39 6.14 -0.21 11.64
CA MET A 39 5.45 1.09 11.70
C MET A 39 5.90 2.05 10.60
N ILE A 40 7.20 2.15 10.35
CA ILE A 40 7.75 2.94 9.24
C ILE A 40 7.26 2.41 7.90
N ALA A 41 7.27 1.10 7.70
CA ALA A 41 6.83 0.47 6.48
C ALA A 41 5.34 0.75 6.22
N HIS A 42 4.48 0.58 7.24
CA HIS A 42 3.06 0.90 7.16
C HIS A 42 2.83 2.36 6.78
N ALA A 43 3.49 3.31 7.47
CA ALA A 43 3.32 4.74 7.20
C ALA A 43 3.69 5.11 5.75
N LYS A 44 4.75 4.49 5.20
CA LYS A 44 5.13 4.66 3.79
C LYS A 44 4.09 4.07 2.84
N LEU A 45 3.66 2.82 3.08
CA LEU A 45 2.67 2.13 2.27
C LEU A 45 1.35 2.91 2.17
N VAL A 46 0.90 3.55 3.26
CA VAL A 46 -0.32 4.36 3.27
C VAL A 46 -0.24 5.52 2.28
N ILE A 47 0.90 6.21 2.24
CA ILE A 47 1.12 7.35 1.34
C ILE A 47 1.24 6.86 -0.10
N ILE A 48 1.93 5.74 -0.32
CA ILE A 48 2.06 5.09 -1.63
C ILE A 48 0.68 4.69 -2.17
N ALA A 49 -0.14 4.02 -1.37
CA ALA A 49 -1.48 3.60 -1.78
C ALA A 49 -2.36 4.80 -2.16
N ARG A 50 -2.30 5.88 -1.36
CA ARG A 50 -3.02 7.12 -1.66
C ARG A 50 -2.57 7.74 -2.99
N ALA A 51 -1.26 7.81 -3.22
CA ALA A 51 -0.69 8.39 -4.44
C ALA A 51 -1.04 7.55 -5.70
N LEU A 52 -0.92 6.22 -5.60
CA LEU A 52 -1.25 5.30 -6.69
C LEU A 52 -2.72 5.41 -7.07
N ASN A 53 -3.62 5.35 -6.08
CA ASN A 53 -5.05 5.52 -6.30
C ASN A 53 -5.41 6.88 -6.88
N ARG A 54 -4.73 7.96 -6.44
CA ARG A 54 -4.93 9.29 -7.00
C ARG A 54 -4.60 9.33 -8.49
N LEU A 55 -3.44 8.79 -8.89
CA LEU A 55 -3.05 8.78 -10.31
C LEU A 55 -3.96 7.89 -11.15
N ALA A 56 -4.32 6.71 -10.64
CA ALA A 56 -5.26 5.81 -11.30
C ALA A 56 -6.67 6.41 -11.44
N ASN A 57 -7.06 7.30 -10.52
CA ASN A 57 -8.36 8.00 -10.53
C ASN A 57 -8.27 9.42 -11.14
N ASN A 58 -7.50 9.60 -12.22
CA ASN A 58 -7.41 10.87 -12.93
C ASN A 58 -7.09 12.07 -12.01
N GLY A 59 -6.17 11.88 -11.06
CA GLY A 59 -5.71 12.92 -10.13
C GLY A 59 -6.65 13.20 -8.97
N LYS A 60 -7.83 12.59 -8.94
CA LYS A 60 -8.83 12.76 -7.88
C LYS A 60 -8.55 11.81 -6.73
N THR A 61 -8.88 12.25 -5.52
CA THR A 61 -8.82 11.36 -4.35
C THR A 61 -9.80 10.21 -4.55
N TRP A 62 -9.34 8.98 -4.38
CA TRP A 62 -10.21 7.80 -4.32
C TRP A 62 -10.28 7.30 -2.89
N LYS A 63 -11.46 6.85 -2.49
CA LYS A 63 -11.73 6.13 -1.25
C LYS A 63 -12.60 4.94 -1.59
N PRO A 64 -12.38 3.77 -0.96
CA PRO A 64 -13.27 2.63 -1.15
C PRO A 64 -14.68 2.99 -0.63
N ASP A 65 -15.69 2.75 -1.44
CA ASP A 65 -17.10 2.90 -1.05
C ASP A 65 -17.63 1.58 -0.54
N TRP A 66 -17.77 1.42 0.76
CA TRP A 66 -18.22 0.17 1.38
C TRP A 66 -19.75 0.00 1.36
N ASN A 67 -20.50 1.03 0.97
CA ASN A 67 -21.97 1.00 0.95
C ASN A 67 -22.53 0.57 -0.41
N ASN A 68 -21.68 0.30 -1.41
CA ASN A 68 -22.12 -0.01 -2.76
C ASN A 68 -22.37 -1.51 -3.02
N GLU A 69 -22.11 -2.38 -2.03
CA GLU A 69 -22.21 -3.84 -2.14
C GLU A 69 -21.39 -4.45 -3.30
N GLN A 70 -20.42 -3.69 -3.85
CA GLN A 70 -19.60 -4.13 -4.97
C GLN A 70 -18.22 -4.61 -4.51
N TRP A 71 -17.69 -5.55 -5.29
CA TRP A 71 -16.34 -6.10 -5.14
C TRP A 71 -15.34 -5.35 -6.03
N ASP A 72 -15.24 -4.04 -5.83
CA ASP A 72 -14.42 -3.11 -6.63
C ASP A 72 -13.18 -2.59 -5.87
N LYS A 73 -12.75 -3.31 -4.82
CA LYS A 73 -11.56 -3.00 -4.02
C LYS A 73 -10.59 -4.15 -4.09
N TYR A 74 -9.34 -3.81 -4.40
CA TYR A 74 -8.28 -4.80 -4.60
C TYR A 74 -7.18 -4.64 -3.56
N TYR A 75 -6.61 -5.76 -3.14
CA TYR A 75 -5.50 -5.76 -2.19
C TYR A 75 -4.41 -6.74 -2.62
N PRO A 76 -3.12 -6.39 -2.47
CA PRO A 76 -2.03 -7.29 -2.82
C PRO A 76 -1.96 -8.48 -1.85
N TRP A 77 -1.98 -9.70 -2.40
CA TRP A 77 -1.78 -10.93 -1.66
C TRP A 77 -0.34 -11.40 -1.79
N PHE A 78 0.20 -11.97 -0.70
CA PHE A 78 1.59 -12.40 -0.63
C PHE A 78 1.69 -13.85 -0.17
N TRP A 79 2.50 -14.65 -0.87
CA TRP A 79 2.95 -15.94 -0.33
C TRP A 79 3.92 -15.69 0.82
N MET A 80 3.72 -16.41 1.93
CA MET A 80 4.58 -16.38 3.11
C MET A 80 4.99 -17.81 3.49
N ASN A 81 6.08 -18.31 2.92
CA ASN A 81 6.67 -19.61 3.28
C ASN A 81 8.01 -19.44 4.00
N GLY A 82 8.38 -20.33 4.92
CA GLY A 82 9.53 -20.17 5.83
C GLY A 82 10.95 -20.28 5.22
N GLY A 83 11.09 -20.26 3.89
CA GLY A 83 12.38 -20.42 3.20
C GLY A 83 13.05 -19.10 2.79
N SER A 84 14.31 -19.16 2.35
CA SER A 84 15.15 -18.01 1.95
C SER A 84 14.54 -17.11 0.85
N SER A 85 13.52 -17.59 0.12
CA SER A 85 12.78 -16.91 -0.95
C SER A 85 11.30 -16.65 -0.63
N GLY A 86 10.86 -16.86 0.61
CA GLY A 86 9.47 -17.16 0.91
C GLY A 86 8.49 -15.99 1.11
N PHE A 87 8.88 -14.74 0.91
CA PHE A 87 7.94 -13.61 0.82
C PHE A 87 7.93 -13.06 -0.60
N ARG A 88 6.85 -13.28 -1.34
CA ARG A 88 6.67 -12.81 -2.73
C ARG A 88 5.23 -12.42 -2.99
N PHE A 89 5.03 -11.45 -3.88
CA PHE A 89 3.70 -11.16 -4.40
C PHE A 89 3.14 -12.40 -5.09
N ASP A 90 1.87 -12.71 -4.81
CA ASP A 90 1.17 -13.86 -5.37
C ASP A 90 0.20 -13.41 -6.47
N ASP A 91 -0.86 -12.74 -6.05
CA ASP A 91 -1.91 -12.16 -6.87
C ASP A 91 -2.50 -10.96 -6.11
N CYS A 92 -3.55 -10.35 -6.64
CA CYS A 92 -4.44 -9.53 -5.85
C CYS A 92 -5.77 -10.26 -5.63
N ASP A 93 -6.32 -10.14 -4.43
CA ASP A 93 -7.63 -10.67 -4.11
C ASP A 93 -8.68 -9.56 -4.06
N TYR A 94 -9.92 -9.95 -4.32
CA TYR A 94 -11.08 -9.10 -4.06
C TYR A 94 -11.31 -9.06 -2.56
N TRP A 95 -11.48 -7.86 -2.01
CA TRP A 95 -11.83 -7.77 -0.61
C TRP A 95 -13.32 -8.05 -0.41
N THR A 96 -13.67 -9.30 -0.13
CA THR A 96 -15.01 -9.66 0.34
C THR A 96 -15.08 -9.32 1.83
N SER A 97 -16.01 -8.45 2.23
CA SER A 97 -16.31 -8.38 3.64
C SER A 97 -17.76 -8.04 3.90
N LEU A 98 -18.41 -8.91 4.68
CA LEU A 98 -19.54 -8.57 5.54
C LEU A 98 -19.07 -7.88 6.83
N SER A 99 -17.81 -7.43 6.91
CA SER A 99 -17.23 -6.77 8.08
C SER A 99 -16.47 -5.47 7.72
N ASP A 100 -16.40 -4.56 8.70
CA ASP A 100 -15.79 -3.22 8.64
C ASP A 100 -14.25 -3.23 8.57
N VAL A 101 -13.66 -4.12 7.76
CA VAL A 101 -12.20 -4.23 7.64
C VAL A 101 -11.59 -3.17 6.72
N GLY A 102 -10.31 -2.88 6.96
CA GLY A 102 -9.72 -1.55 6.75
C GLY A 102 -9.57 -1.08 5.29
N SER A 103 -10.08 0.12 5.01
CA SER A 103 -9.86 0.91 3.78
C SER A 103 -8.41 1.24 3.41
N ARG A 104 -7.50 1.00 4.35
CA ARG A 104 -6.12 1.47 4.28
C ARG A 104 -5.30 0.43 3.52
N LEU A 105 -4.70 0.85 2.40
CA LEU A 105 -3.97 0.01 1.43
C LEU A 105 -4.85 -0.77 0.42
N CYS A 106 -6.14 -0.45 0.30
CA CYS A 106 -6.95 -0.91 -0.83
C CYS A 106 -6.65 -0.09 -2.10
N PHE A 107 -6.88 -0.69 -3.26
CA PHE A 107 -6.67 -0.09 -4.56
C PHE A 107 -7.92 -0.10 -5.44
N ILE A 108 -8.04 0.92 -6.29
CA ILE A 108 -9.16 1.12 -7.22
C ILE A 108 -9.27 0.05 -8.30
N SER A 109 -8.17 -0.65 -8.61
CA SER A 109 -8.18 -1.73 -9.60
C SER A 109 -7.13 -2.80 -9.30
N ARG A 110 -7.33 -3.98 -9.89
CA ARG A 110 -6.40 -5.13 -9.86
C ARG A 110 -5.01 -4.72 -10.32
N GLU A 111 -4.91 -3.95 -11.41
CA GLU A 111 -3.63 -3.53 -11.99
C GLU A 111 -2.85 -2.62 -11.05
N VAL A 112 -3.54 -1.73 -10.33
CA VAL A 112 -2.91 -0.83 -9.35
C VAL A 112 -2.43 -1.62 -8.13
N ALA A 113 -3.24 -2.57 -7.65
CA ALA A 113 -2.83 -3.47 -6.57
C ALA A 113 -1.61 -4.32 -6.96
N THR A 114 -1.61 -4.89 -8.17
CA THR A 114 -0.48 -5.67 -8.71
C THR A 114 0.78 -4.84 -8.83
N HIS A 115 0.68 -3.59 -9.32
CA HIS A 115 1.83 -2.68 -9.34
C HIS A 115 2.34 -2.40 -7.92
N ALA A 116 1.45 -2.12 -6.97
CA ALA A 116 1.83 -1.86 -5.59
C ALA A 116 2.53 -3.05 -4.93
N GLY A 117 1.96 -4.25 -5.06
CA GLY A 117 2.48 -5.48 -4.47
C GLY A 117 3.86 -5.86 -4.99
N ASN A 118 4.07 -5.73 -6.31
CA ASN A 118 5.37 -6.01 -6.93
C ASN A 118 6.40 -4.92 -6.65
N GLN A 119 6.05 -3.66 -6.86
CA GLN A 119 7.01 -2.55 -6.78
C GLN A 119 7.49 -2.30 -5.35
N PHE A 120 6.62 -2.51 -4.36
CA PHE A 120 6.90 -2.21 -2.95
C PHE A 120 7.01 -3.47 -2.09
N LEU A 121 7.37 -4.60 -2.69
CA LEU A 121 7.47 -5.90 -2.01
C LEU A 121 8.28 -5.84 -0.70
N ASN A 122 9.41 -5.13 -0.70
CA ASN A 122 10.25 -4.99 0.49
C ASN A 122 9.58 -4.20 1.62
N LEU A 123 8.75 -3.21 1.29
CA LEU A 123 7.97 -2.48 2.30
C LEU A 123 6.86 -3.37 2.85
N TYR A 124 6.16 -4.11 1.99
CA TYR A 124 5.17 -5.09 2.45
C TYR A 124 5.81 -6.15 3.34
N LYS A 125 6.95 -6.72 2.94
CA LYS A 125 7.70 -7.66 3.77
C LYS A 125 8.02 -7.06 5.13
N ALA A 126 8.61 -5.86 5.15
CA ALA A 126 8.95 -5.15 6.38
C ALA A 126 7.74 -4.85 7.28
N TYR A 127 6.53 -4.76 6.71
CA TYR A 127 5.29 -4.55 7.45
C TYR A 127 4.67 -5.86 7.97
N PHE A 128 4.70 -6.94 7.18
CA PHE A 128 4.03 -8.20 7.52
C PHE A 128 4.87 -9.17 8.35
N THR A 129 6.20 -9.03 8.35
CA THR A 129 7.09 -9.96 9.04
C THR A 129 7.75 -9.30 10.25
N LEU A 130 7.88 -10.06 11.34
CA LEU A 130 8.67 -9.70 12.53
C LEU A 130 10.17 -9.84 12.27
#